data_AF-A0A915AAW4-F1
#
_entry.id   AF-A0A915AAW4-F1
#
_cell.length_a   1.000
_cell.length_b   1.000
_cell.length_c   1.000
_cell.angle_alpha   90.00
_cell.angle_beta   90.00
_cell.angle_gamma   90.00
#
_symmetry.space_group_name_H-M   'P 1'
#
loop_
_entity.id
_entity.type
_entity.pdbx_description
1 polymer ?
#
loop_
_entity_poly.entity_id
_entity_poly.type
_entity_poly.pdbx_seq_one_letter_code
_entity_poly.pdbx_strand_id
1 'polypeptide(L)'
;FLSYEDPKQGGVSIVRELHVYGSMVPVFSRDSSKFQHQGYGQLLMEEAERIAKREHRSHKLAVISGVGTRNYYRKMGYELDGPYMSKQLD
;
A
#
# COMPACT_ATOMS: atom_id res chain seq x y z
N PHE A 1 -2.57 -7.85 -12.33
CA PHE A 1 -2.57 -8.62 -11.07
C PHE A 1 -1.92 -9.96 -11.31
N LEU A 2 -0.92 -10.34 -10.51
CA LEU A 2 -0.39 -11.70 -10.45
C LEU A 2 -0.81 -12.24 -9.09
N SER A 3 -1.62 -13.29 -9.09
CA SER A 3 -2.03 -14.01 -7.89
C SER A 3 -1.02 -15.12 -7.62
N TYR A 4 -0.45 -15.15 -6.41
CA TYR A 4 0.38 -16.26 -5.93
C TYR A 4 -0.42 -16.99 -4.86
N GLU A 5 -0.56 -18.32 -4.98
CA GLU A 5 -1.14 -19.13 -3.92
C GLU A 5 -0.06 -19.46 -2.90
N ASP A 6 -0.19 -18.93 -1.68
CA ASP A 6 0.63 -19.38 -0.56
C ASP A 6 0.09 -20.73 -0.11
N PRO A 7 0.88 -21.82 -0.19
CA PRO A 7 0.41 -23.18 0.12
C PRO A 7 -0.10 -23.34 1.56
N LYS A 8 0.16 -22.37 2.45
CA LYS A 8 -0.21 -22.46 3.86
C LYS A 8 -1.43 -21.64 4.27
N GLN A 9 -1.86 -20.62 3.50
CA GLN A 9 -2.86 -19.64 3.98
C GLN A 9 -3.84 -19.06 2.93
N GLY A 10 -3.76 -19.45 1.65
CA GLY A 10 -4.70 -19.02 0.59
C GLY A 10 -4.07 -18.06 -0.43
N GLY A 11 -4.90 -17.32 -1.18
CA GLY A 11 -4.40 -16.41 -2.23
C GLY A 11 -3.74 -15.13 -1.68
N VAL A 12 -2.67 -14.67 -2.31
CA VAL A 12 -2.01 -13.37 -2.04
C VAL A 12 -2.17 -12.47 -3.26
N SER A 13 -2.60 -11.23 -3.04
CA SER A 13 -2.62 -10.18 -4.06
C SER A 13 -1.36 -9.31 -3.98
N ILE A 14 -0.90 -8.80 -5.12
CA ILE A 14 0.34 -8.01 -5.20
C ILE A 14 0.09 -6.67 -5.88
N VAL A 15 0.41 -5.58 -5.18
CA VAL A 15 0.57 -4.24 -5.75
C VAL A 15 1.98 -4.14 -6.34
N ARG A 16 2.04 -4.00 -7.67
CA ARG A 16 3.33 -3.97 -8.40
C ARG A 16 3.94 -2.57 -8.41
N GLU A 17 3.10 -1.54 -8.38
CA GLU A 17 3.49 -0.16 -8.55
C GLU A 17 2.42 0.74 -7.94
N LEU A 18 2.84 1.79 -7.25
CA LEU A 18 1.99 2.87 -6.78
C LEU A 18 2.69 4.18 -7.10
N HIS A 19 2.14 4.94 -8.03
CA HIS A 19 2.63 6.25 -8.40
C HIS A 19 1.55 7.30 -8.17
N VAL A 20 1.88 8.28 -7.34
CA VAL A 20 1.04 9.45 -7.07
C VAL A 20 1.77 10.66 -7.64
N TYR A 21 1.20 11.25 -8.69
CA TYR A 21 1.73 12.49 -9.25
C TYR A 21 1.27 13.66 -8.37
N GLY A 22 2.23 14.48 -7.94
CA GLY A 22 1.95 15.73 -7.23
C GLY A 22 2.48 16.93 -8.00
N SER A 23 1.82 18.08 -7.85
CA SER A 23 2.45 19.38 -8.10
C SER A 23 3.57 19.57 -7.07
N MET A 24 4.76 20.00 -7.48
CA MET A 24 5.85 20.33 -6.54
C MET A 24 5.38 21.41 -5.55
N VAL A 25 5.17 21.04 -4.28
CA VAL A 25 4.96 22.00 -3.19
C VAL A 25 6.01 21.77 -2.11
N PRO A 26 6.71 22.81 -1.62
CA PRO A 26 7.78 22.65 -0.63
C PRO A 26 7.29 22.01 0.67
N VAL A 27 8.09 21.09 1.21
CA VAL A 27 7.83 20.28 2.43
C VAL A 27 7.97 21.11 3.73
N PHE A 28 7.78 22.43 3.68
CA PHE A 28 7.93 23.33 4.83
C PHE A 28 6.73 24.27 4.97
N SER A 29 5.57 23.73 5.36
CA SER A 29 4.66 24.48 6.23
C SER A 29 3.77 23.50 6.99
N ARG A 30 4.08 23.33 8.28
CA ARG A 30 3.15 22.76 9.25
C ARG A 30 2.08 23.82 9.50
N ASP A 31 1.04 23.81 8.68
CA ASP A 31 -0.14 24.65 8.85
C ASP A 31 -1.36 23.72 8.91
N SER A 32 -1.93 23.58 10.11
CA SER A 32 -2.95 22.59 10.47
C SER A 32 -4.34 22.86 9.89
N SER A 33 -4.49 23.81 8.94
CA SER A 33 -5.76 24.18 8.31
C SER A 33 -5.74 24.13 6.79
N LYS A 34 -4.66 23.67 6.15
CA LYS A 34 -4.53 23.64 4.70
C LYS A 34 -4.74 22.23 4.15
N PHE A 35 -5.81 22.10 3.38
CA PHE A 35 -6.25 20.98 2.54
C PHE A 35 -5.21 20.59 1.46
N GLN A 36 -4.01 20.22 1.90
CA GLN A 36 -2.93 19.72 1.05
C GLN A 36 -2.35 18.40 1.59
N HIS A 37 -3.18 17.63 2.31
CA HIS A 37 -2.88 16.23 2.60
C HIS A 37 -3.12 15.39 1.33
N GLN A 38 -2.03 15.04 0.66
CA GLN A 38 -1.96 14.11 -0.46
C GLN A 38 -2.43 12.70 -0.08
N GLY A 39 -3.74 12.52 0.10
CA GLY A 39 -4.37 11.25 0.50
C GLY A 39 -4.53 10.24 -0.62
N TYR A 40 -4.27 10.59 -1.89
CA TYR A 40 -4.52 9.71 -3.02
C TYR A 40 -3.77 8.38 -2.94
N GLY A 41 -2.51 8.38 -2.52
CA GLY A 41 -1.78 7.13 -2.34
C GLY A 41 -2.38 6.24 -1.26
N GLN A 42 -2.87 6.84 -0.17
CA GLN A 42 -3.57 6.09 0.87
C GLN A 42 -4.91 5.55 0.38
N LEU A 43 -5.72 6.36 -0.30
CA LEU A 43 -7.00 5.94 -0.88
C LEU A 43 -6.83 4.80 -1.89
N LEU A 44 -5.80 4.88 -2.74
CA LEU A 44 -5.47 3.83 -3.70
C LEU A 44 -5.07 2.52 -3.00
N MET A 45 -4.31 2.61 -1.90
CA MET A 45 -3.95 1.44 -1.11
C MET A 45 -5.15 0.84 -0.36
N GLU A 46 -6.02 1.67 0.22
CA GLU A 46 -7.26 1.22 0.88
C GLU A 46 -8.19 0.50 -0.12
N GLU A 47 -8.31 1.04 -1.34
CA GLU A 47 -9.10 0.39 -2.39
C GLU A 47 -8.45 -0.91 -2.88
N ALA A 48 -7.11 -0.95 -2.98
CA ALA A 48 -6.39 -2.19 -3.29
C ALA A 48 -6.61 -3.27 -2.22
N GLU A 49 -6.62 -2.90 -0.93
CA GLU A 49 -6.95 -3.80 0.18
C GLU A 49 -8.40 -4.30 0.05
N ARG A 50 -9.35 -3.43 -0.25
CA ARG A 50 -10.77 -3.79 -0.46
C ARG A 50 -10.93 -4.79 -1.62
N ILE A 51 -10.32 -4.54 -2.77
CA ILE A 51 -10.38 -5.40 -3.96
C ILE A 51 -9.74 -6.75 -3.64
N ALA A 52 -8.52 -6.75 -3.07
CA ALA A 52 -7.80 -7.97 -2.71
C ALA A 52 -8.64 -8.85 -1.78
N LYS A 53 -9.29 -8.27 -0.76
CA LYS A 53 -10.14 -9.01 0.16
C LYS A 53 -11.44 -9.48 -0.50
N ARG A 54 -12.22 -8.58 -1.11
CA ARG A 54 -13.61 -8.87 -1.52
C ARG A 54 -13.70 -9.61 -2.83
N GLU A 55 -12.84 -9.27 -3.79
CA GLU A 55 -12.94 -9.76 -5.16
C GLU A 55 -11.96 -10.92 -5.39
N HIS A 56 -10.73 -10.82 -4.87
CA HIS A 56 -9.72 -11.87 -5.02
C HIS A 56 -9.71 -12.87 -3.86
N ARG A 57 -10.46 -12.64 -2.78
CA ARG A 57 -10.47 -13.47 -1.57
C ARG A 57 -9.06 -13.72 -1.03
N SER A 58 -8.18 -12.73 -1.17
CA SER A 58 -6.82 -12.81 -0.68
C SER A 58 -6.79 -12.55 0.83
N HIS A 59 -5.96 -13.30 1.54
CA HIS A 59 -5.74 -13.13 2.98
C HIS A 59 -4.61 -12.12 3.28
N LYS A 60 -3.82 -11.77 2.26
CA LYS A 60 -2.67 -10.88 2.36
C LYS A 60 -2.55 -9.99 1.12
N LEU A 61 -2.13 -8.74 1.34
CA LEU A 61 -1.71 -7.83 0.28
C LEU A 61 -0.20 -7.56 0.41
N ALA A 62 0.55 -7.83 -0.65
CA ALA A 62 1.98 -7.55 -0.74
C ALA A 62 2.24 -6.40 -1.72
N VAL A 63 3.28 -5.60 -1.44
CA VAL A 63 3.66 -4.43 -2.23
C VAL A 63 5.14 -4.51 -2.58
N ILE A 64 5.45 -4.37 -3.87
CA ILE A 64 6.83 -4.18 -4.32
C ILE A 64 7.26 -2.78 -3.89
N SER A 65 8.27 -2.68 -3.03
CA SER A 65 8.73 -1.38 -2.51
C SER A 65 10.25 -1.28 -2.52
N GLY A 66 10.72 -0.14 -3.02
CA GLY A 66 12.12 0.26 -2.84
C GLY A 66 12.41 0.54 -1.36
N VAL A 67 13.66 0.36 -0.94
CA VAL A 67 14.07 0.54 0.46
C VAL A 67 13.66 1.91 1.02
N GLY A 68 13.78 2.98 0.20
CA GLY A 68 13.43 4.35 0.59
C GLY A 68 11.93 4.60 0.79
N THR A 69 11.04 3.76 0.25
CA THR A 69 9.58 3.96 0.36
C THR A 69 8.94 3.08 1.42
N ARG A 70 9.67 2.15 2.04
CA ARG A 70 9.12 1.24 3.08
C ARG A 70 8.45 1.96 4.25
N ASN A 71 9.02 3.10 4.69
CA ASN A 71 8.44 3.90 5.77
C ASN A 71 7.07 4.48 5.43
N TYR A 72 6.75 4.69 4.14
CA TYR A 72 5.42 5.10 3.72
C TYR A 72 4.40 4.01 4.02
N TYR A 73 4.69 2.76 3.61
CA TYR A 73 3.81 1.61 3.85
C TYR A 73 3.72 1.23 5.33
N ARG A 74 4.79 1.41 6.12
CA ARG A 74 4.75 1.19 7.59
C ARG A 74 3.71 2.07 8.28
N LYS A 75 3.52 3.31 7.83
CA LYS A 75 2.49 4.21 8.38
C LYS A 75 1.07 3.69 8.11
N MET A 76 0.89 2.79 7.14
CA MET A 76 -0.39 2.15 6.79
C MET A 76 -0.54 0.74 7.40
N GLY A 77 0.39 0.34 8.28
CA GLY A 77 0.35 -0.97 8.94
C GLY A 77 0.95 -2.12 8.15
N TYR A 78 1.75 -1.83 7.10
CA TYR A 78 2.50 -2.87 6.40
C TYR A 78 3.83 -3.17 7.11
N GLU A 79 4.23 -4.42 7.06
CA GLU A 79 5.48 -4.92 7.62
C GLU A 79 6.41 -5.46 6.53
N LEU A 80 7.70 -5.55 6.83
CA LEU A 80 8.68 -6.09 5.88
C LEU A 80 8.52 -7.61 5.77
N ASP A 81 8.21 -8.11 4.57
CA ASP A 81 8.05 -9.52 4.25
C ASP A 81 8.95 -9.87 3.06
N GLY A 82 10.20 -10.26 3.36
CA GLY A 82 11.24 -10.50 2.36
C GLY A 82 11.50 -9.26 1.48
N PRO A 83 11.35 -9.33 0.14
CA PRO A 83 11.52 -8.19 -0.73
C PRO A 83 10.28 -7.27 -0.78
N TYR A 84 9.18 -7.64 -0.14
CA TYR A 84 7.91 -6.91 -0.17
C TYR A 84 7.63 -6.17 1.14
N MET A 85 6.68 -5.24 1.08
CA MET A 85 5.94 -4.79 2.26
C MET A 85 4.58 -5.50 2.23
N SER A 86 4.15 -6.12 3.31
CA SER A 86 2.89 -6.89 3.33
C SER A 86 2.00 -6.55 4.52
N LYS A 87 0.70 -6.77 4.36
CA LYS A 87 -0.32 -6.60 5.39
C LYS A 87 -1.34 -7.72 5.27
N GLN A 88 -1.71 -8.32 6.40
CA GLN A 88 -2.80 -9.29 6.47
C GLN A 88 -4.14 -8.56 6.30
N LEU A 89 -5.06 -9.16 5.56
CA LEU A 89 -6.38 -8.64 5.30
C LEU A 89 -7.38 -9.42 6.16
N ASP A 90 -7.60 -8.94 7.39
CA ASP A 90 -8.71 -9.39 8.25
C ASP A 90 -10.04 -9.13 7.55
#